data_AF-A0A3N5BP95-F1
#
_entry.id   AF-A0A3N5BP95-F1
#
_cell.length_a   1.000
_cell.length_b   1.000
_cell.length_c   1.000
_cell.angle_alpha   90.00
_cell.angle_beta   90.00
_cell.angle_gamma   90.00
#
_symmetry.space_group_name_H-M   'P 1'
#
loop_
_entity.id
_entity.type
_entity.pdbx_description
1 polymer ?
#
loop_
_entity_poly.entity_id
_entity_poly.type
_entity_poly.pdbx_seq_one_letter_code
_entity_poly.pdbx_strand_id
1 'polypeptide(L)'
;MNLLWVSNSYKSKDHHEGAPQYAKVLQHELNVNTSIYTSIEYSKSAHHLLKSLSKHGIQTSISERIDYNGIGVIPFLNERLSLHQIQHIKQMDFVLIKTDVPKFVVLRILDICLTFNIPYGILSDNEYYLSEKYRQNASIYLLQHQDETFDELFNIAMTQMKVRFNIEDRVTSPKPQMNPWLKGLLTLILGAVILSVSLFFISIVTNQMLEAQYDHSSTSESIREIEPLSEKNERIELSFEPDEPLECTTVVECAELGDDYLNKLNDHVDMNQEYNLFDFGMFNTKPENERYLYRWKIDSDGQLIDRENINAKKSEDDFKNYQKAYHIFKQITPTHYFDIVDYYGAFTDGPNHYLAFIETRNNEMTLKFDIQDMDHKVQLYRTLVHEIAHVITLNREEYVMLFNCNDEVGTYECLRKDARLQQFFERFWTDYDDRWINNKQKSDKELTAFYNKYSDEFISEYAATNPKEDYAVSFETFVFSKYKNNARIPKDFRINYFYDDEEMVYLRMKLLKNLWTIESES
;
A
#
# COMPACT_ATOMS: atom_id res chain seq x y z
N MET A 1 11.51 1.89 31.64
CA MET A 1 11.71 1.67 30.21
C MET A 1 11.00 0.39 29.84
N ASN A 2 10.08 0.45 28.89
CA ASN A 2 9.39 -0.68 28.31
C ASN A 2 10.13 -1.08 27.04
N LEU A 3 10.64 -2.31 27.00
CA LEU A 3 11.36 -2.86 25.87
C LEU A 3 10.54 -3.97 25.23
N LEU A 4 10.41 -3.94 23.91
CA LEU A 4 9.89 -5.05 23.14
C LEU A 4 11.02 -5.86 22.52
N TRP A 5 11.01 -7.16 22.76
CA TRP A 5 11.90 -8.13 22.11
C TRP A 5 11.12 -8.95 21.07
N VAL A 6 11.55 -8.90 19.82
CA VAL A 6 10.91 -9.59 18.70
C VAL A 6 11.88 -10.63 18.14
N SER A 7 11.53 -11.90 18.26
CA SER A 7 12.35 -13.02 17.73
C SER A 7 11.52 -14.31 17.70
N ASN A 8 11.98 -15.29 16.94
CA ASN A 8 11.35 -16.60 16.89
C ASN A 8 11.55 -17.41 18.19
N SER A 9 10.60 -18.31 18.45
CA SER A 9 10.72 -19.33 19.50
C SER A 9 11.05 -20.67 18.86
N TYR A 10 11.93 -21.42 19.52
CA TYR A 10 12.41 -22.71 19.04
C TYR A 10 12.00 -23.80 20.04
N LYS A 11 11.40 -24.87 19.54
CA LYS A 11 11.01 -26.03 20.35
C LYS A 11 11.98 -27.18 20.16
N SER A 12 12.57 -27.65 21.25
CA SER A 12 13.27 -28.94 21.33
C SER A 12 12.39 -29.98 22.04
N LYS A 13 12.85 -31.24 22.13
CA LYS A 13 12.06 -32.34 22.75
C LYS A 13 11.61 -32.02 24.18
N ASP A 14 12.41 -31.27 24.94
CA ASP A 14 12.18 -31.04 26.36
C ASP A 14 12.11 -29.55 26.76
N HIS A 15 12.52 -28.62 25.89
CA HIS A 15 12.71 -27.19 26.24
C HIS A 15 12.31 -26.23 25.11
N HIS A 16 12.07 -24.97 25.46
CA HIS A 16 11.86 -23.85 24.54
C HIS A 16 13.08 -22.91 24.61
N GLU A 17 13.64 -22.55 23.46
CA GLU A 17 14.84 -21.72 23.28
C GLU A 17 14.54 -20.51 22.38
N GLY A 18 15.50 -19.59 22.24
CA GLY A 18 15.36 -18.37 21.44
C GLY A 18 14.68 -17.24 22.21
N ALA A 19 13.62 -16.65 21.66
CA ALA A 19 12.99 -15.44 22.17
C ALA A 19 12.78 -15.41 23.71
N PRO A 20 12.26 -16.47 24.36
CA PRO A 20 12.03 -16.47 25.81
C PRO A 20 13.30 -16.41 26.67
N GLN A 21 14.42 -16.93 26.18
CA GLN A 21 15.69 -16.95 26.91
C GLN A 21 16.32 -15.56 26.92
N TYR A 22 16.46 -14.93 25.75
CA TYR A 22 17.02 -13.60 25.62
C TYR A 22 16.17 -12.53 26.32
N ALA A 23 14.84 -12.70 26.36
CA ALA A 23 13.96 -11.81 27.10
C ALA A 23 14.25 -11.77 28.61
N LYS A 24 14.60 -12.92 29.21
CA LYS A 24 15.01 -12.98 30.63
C LYS A 24 16.32 -12.25 30.86
N VAL A 25 17.27 -12.41 29.94
CA VAL A 25 18.55 -11.70 29.98
C VAL A 25 18.32 -10.18 29.87
N LEU A 26 17.55 -9.72 28.89
CA LEU A 26 17.20 -8.30 28.71
C LEU A 26 16.55 -7.71 29.97
N GLN A 27 15.54 -8.39 30.52
CA GLN A 27 14.82 -7.97 31.72
C GLN A 27 15.75 -7.80 32.93
N HIS A 28 16.67 -8.75 33.14
CA HIS A 28 17.57 -8.75 34.28
C HIS A 28 18.74 -7.77 34.12
N GLU A 29 19.46 -7.88 33.01
CA GLU A 29 20.73 -7.17 32.78
C GLU A 29 20.54 -5.69 32.47
N LEU A 30 19.39 -5.29 31.94
CA LEU A 30 19.07 -3.89 31.70
C LEU A 30 18.16 -3.29 32.78
N ASN A 31 17.56 -4.11 33.65
CA ASN A 31 16.55 -3.68 34.62
C ASN A 31 15.39 -2.88 33.97
N VAL A 32 14.84 -3.44 32.88
CA VAL A 32 13.78 -2.84 32.04
C VAL A 32 12.53 -3.71 32.05
N ASN A 33 11.35 -3.16 31.77
CA ASN A 33 10.14 -3.97 31.62
C ASN A 33 10.12 -4.60 30.22
N THR A 34 10.30 -5.91 30.12
CA THR A 34 10.40 -6.60 28.83
C THR A 34 9.06 -7.19 28.41
N SER A 35 8.63 -6.89 27.19
CA SER A 35 7.60 -7.60 26.45
C SER A 35 8.25 -8.46 25.38
N ILE A 36 7.66 -9.61 25.06
CA ILE A 36 8.10 -10.44 23.94
C ILE A 36 7.01 -10.54 22.88
N TYR A 37 7.41 -10.44 21.62
CA TYR A 37 6.57 -10.82 20.49
C TYR A 37 7.21 -12.00 19.75
N THR A 38 6.53 -13.14 19.80
CA THR A 38 6.98 -14.44 19.30
C THR A 38 5.77 -15.36 19.12
N SER A 39 5.92 -16.45 18.37
CA SER A 39 4.91 -17.51 18.30
C SER A 39 5.11 -18.55 19.39
N ILE A 40 4.02 -18.95 20.05
CA ILE A 40 4.03 -19.91 21.15
C ILE A 40 2.99 -20.98 20.87
N GLU A 41 3.38 -22.25 20.96
CA GLU A 41 2.45 -23.35 20.73
C GLU A 41 1.40 -23.54 21.85
N TYR A 42 0.28 -24.20 21.53
CA TYR A 42 -0.66 -24.72 22.52
C TYR A 42 -0.17 -26.04 23.12
N SER A 43 0.68 -25.97 24.14
CA SER A 43 1.17 -27.16 24.85
C SER A 43 1.34 -26.96 26.35
N LYS A 44 1.46 -28.08 27.10
CA LYS A 44 1.76 -28.04 28.54
C LYS A 44 3.13 -27.40 28.81
N SER A 45 4.13 -27.68 27.98
CA SER A 45 5.47 -27.08 28.12
C SER A 45 5.43 -25.58 27.86
N ALA A 46 4.69 -25.13 26.84
CA ALA A 46 4.46 -23.71 26.60
C ALA A 46 3.72 -23.03 27.77
N HIS A 47 2.73 -23.69 28.38
CA HIS A 47 2.08 -23.17 29.59
C HIS A 47 3.05 -22.97 30.76
N HIS A 48 3.96 -23.93 30.98
CA HIS A 48 5.02 -23.78 31.99
C HIS A 48 6.00 -22.64 31.67
N LEU A 49 6.38 -22.50 30.40
CA LEU A 49 7.22 -21.40 29.93
C LEU A 49 6.58 -20.04 30.21
N LEU A 50 5.31 -19.86 29.84
CA LEU A 50 4.58 -18.61 30.05
C LEU A 50 4.46 -18.25 31.53
N LYS A 51 4.23 -19.27 32.39
CA LYS A 51 4.25 -19.09 33.84
C LYS A 51 5.63 -18.70 34.35
N SER A 52 6.70 -19.24 33.76
CA SER A 52 8.09 -18.85 34.07
C SER A 52 8.37 -17.40 33.67
N LEU A 53 7.97 -16.98 32.47
CA LEU A 53 8.13 -15.61 31.97
C LEU A 53 7.36 -14.60 32.82
N SER A 54 6.10 -14.91 33.15
CA SER A 54 5.27 -14.08 34.01
C SER A 54 5.87 -13.91 35.42
N LYS A 55 6.49 -14.95 35.99
CA LYS A 55 7.23 -14.85 37.27
C LYS A 55 8.43 -13.90 37.21
N HIS A 56 9.03 -13.71 36.03
CA HIS A 56 10.12 -12.76 35.81
C HIS A 56 9.63 -11.38 35.39
N GLY A 57 8.31 -11.13 35.41
CA GLY A 57 7.73 -9.85 35.01
C GLY A 57 7.65 -9.62 33.50
N ILE A 58 7.94 -10.65 32.69
CA ILE A 58 7.95 -10.53 31.22
C ILE A 58 6.53 -10.66 30.67
N GLN A 59 6.12 -9.69 29.85
CA GLN A 59 4.81 -9.66 29.23
C GLN A 59 4.79 -10.48 27.94
N THR A 60 3.79 -11.35 27.80
CA THR A 60 3.63 -12.28 26.67
C THR A 60 2.27 -12.16 25.99
N SER A 61 1.47 -11.16 26.37
CA SER A 61 0.09 -10.96 25.88
C SER A 61 0.01 -10.63 24.40
N ILE A 62 1.10 -10.17 23.81
CA ILE A 62 1.19 -9.85 22.38
C ILE A 62 1.70 -11.03 21.54
N SER A 63 2.19 -12.10 22.17
CA SER A 63 2.67 -13.29 21.48
C SER A 63 1.52 -14.07 20.84
N GLU A 64 1.78 -14.63 19.67
CA GLU A 64 0.81 -15.48 18.98
C GLU A 64 0.71 -16.85 19.63
N ARG A 65 -0.48 -17.43 19.58
CA ARG A 65 -0.76 -18.77 20.07
C ARG A 65 -1.19 -19.66 18.93
N ILE A 66 -0.42 -20.70 18.65
CA ILE A 66 -0.63 -21.56 17.48
C ILE A 66 -0.75 -23.03 17.87
N ASP A 67 -1.50 -23.80 17.09
CA ASP A 67 -1.49 -25.26 17.20
C ASP A 67 -0.30 -25.80 16.39
N TYR A 68 0.77 -26.18 17.08
CA TYR A 68 2.01 -26.65 16.47
C TYR A 68 2.45 -27.95 17.15
N ASN A 69 2.55 -29.02 16.37
CA ASN A 69 2.91 -30.35 16.86
C ASN A 69 4.30 -30.83 16.40
N GLY A 70 5.13 -29.90 15.89
CA GLY A 70 6.48 -30.18 15.39
C GLY A 70 7.60 -29.97 16.41
N ILE A 71 8.84 -30.07 15.92
CA ILE A 71 10.11 -29.70 16.58
C ILE A 71 10.80 -28.71 15.65
N GLY A 72 11.45 -27.68 16.20
CA GLY A 72 12.13 -26.63 15.43
C GLY A 72 11.50 -25.26 15.63
N VAL A 73 11.60 -24.40 14.61
CA VAL A 73 11.04 -23.05 14.61
C VAL A 73 9.52 -23.13 14.72
N ILE A 74 8.96 -22.42 15.70
CA ILE A 74 7.51 -22.23 15.82
C ILE A 74 7.13 -21.09 14.86
N PRO A 75 6.36 -21.35 13.78
CA PRO A 75 6.12 -20.34 12.75
C PRO A 75 5.23 -19.20 13.24
N PHE A 76 5.39 -18.01 12.69
CA PHE A 76 4.33 -16.99 12.72
C PHE A 76 3.27 -17.39 11.70
N LEU A 77 2.04 -17.60 12.17
CA LEU A 77 0.93 -18.00 11.30
C LEU A 77 0.08 -16.80 10.87
N ASN A 78 0.09 -15.73 11.67
CA ASN A 78 -0.63 -14.51 11.30
C ASN A 78 0.28 -13.64 10.44
N GLU A 79 -0.19 -13.35 9.23
CA GLU A 79 0.47 -12.42 8.31
C GLU A 79 0.28 -10.94 8.72
N ARG A 80 -0.50 -10.70 9.78
CA ARG A 80 -0.88 -9.37 10.30
C ARG A 80 -0.76 -9.35 11.81
N LEU A 81 -0.25 -8.26 12.37
CA LEU A 81 -0.47 -7.99 13.79
C LEU A 81 -1.94 -7.60 13.99
N SER A 82 -2.42 -7.64 15.22
CA SER A 82 -3.74 -7.21 15.66
C SER A 82 -3.70 -5.78 16.18
N LEU A 83 -4.86 -5.12 16.25
CA LEU A 83 -4.98 -3.80 16.87
C LEU A 83 -4.43 -3.76 18.30
N HIS A 84 -4.56 -4.86 19.05
CA HIS A 84 -3.97 -4.99 20.39
C HIS A 84 -2.43 -4.99 20.34
N GLN A 85 -1.83 -5.78 19.45
CA GLN A 85 -0.36 -5.81 19.28
C GLN A 85 0.19 -4.44 18.88
N ILE A 86 -0.51 -3.72 18.02
CA ILE A 86 -0.19 -2.33 17.67
C ILE A 86 -0.17 -1.40 18.86
N GLN A 87 -1.27 -1.39 19.60
CA GLN A 87 -1.44 -0.50 20.73
C GLN A 87 -0.36 -0.78 21.77
N HIS A 88 0.04 -2.04 21.92
CA HIS A 88 1.15 -2.43 22.78
C HIS A 88 2.50 -1.93 22.26
N ILE A 89 2.82 -2.12 20.98
CA ILE A 89 4.08 -1.63 20.38
C ILE A 89 4.21 -0.11 20.54
N LYS A 90 3.12 0.64 20.35
CA LYS A 90 3.07 2.10 20.52
C LYS A 90 3.44 2.60 21.92
N GLN A 91 3.40 1.73 22.93
CA GLN A 91 3.71 2.06 24.32
C GLN A 91 5.15 1.70 24.72
N MET A 92 5.95 1.21 23.76
CA MET A 92 7.33 0.80 23.99
C MET A 92 8.26 2.00 23.91
N ASP A 93 9.26 2.02 24.80
CA ASP A 93 10.34 3.01 24.79
C ASP A 93 11.48 2.57 23.84
N PHE A 94 11.59 1.27 23.57
CA PHE A 94 12.53 0.71 22.62
C PHE A 94 12.04 -0.62 22.05
N VAL A 95 12.32 -0.89 20.78
CA VAL A 95 12.03 -2.18 20.13
C VAL A 95 13.33 -2.80 19.63
N LEU A 96 13.64 -4.02 20.05
CA LEU A 96 14.78 -4.80 19.56
C LEU A 96 14.28 -6.00 18.77
N ILE A 97 14.72 -6.12 17.52
CA ILE A 97 14.24 -7.12 16.57
C ILE A 97 15.41 -7.98 16.11
N LYS A 98 15.23 -9.31 16.15
CA LYS A 98 16.06 -10.25 15.40
C LYS A 98 15.35 -10.57 14.08
N THR A 99 16.08 -10.58 12.96
CA THR A 99 15.51 -10.88 11.63
C THR A 99 15.21 -12.36 11.41
N ASP A 100 15.20 -13.17 12.47
CA ASP A 100 14.83 -14.58 12.42
C ASP A 100 13.31 -14.80 12.37
N VAL A 101 12.51 -13.74 12.24
CA VAL A 101 11.05 -13.76 12.04
C VAL A 101 10.71 -13.35 10.61
N PRO A 102 9.52 -13.68 10.08
CA PRO A 102 9.19 -13.40 8.69
C PRO A 102 9.36 -11.93 8.29
N LYS A 103 9.76 -11.71 7.02
CA LYS A 103 10.11 -10.38 6.50
C LYS A 103 9.01 -9.35 6.75
N PHE A 104 7.75 -9.72 6.51
CA PHE A 104 6.63 -8.83 6.74
C PHE A 104 6.51 -8.41 8.22
N VAL A 105 6.72 -9.30 9.20
CA VAL A 105 6.62 -8.98 10.63
C VAL A 105 7.61 -7.89 11.01
N VAL A 106 8.86 -8.05 10.59
CA VAL A 106 9.93 -7.07 10.86
C VAL A 106 9.56 -5.72 10.24
N LEU A 107 9.23 -5.67 8.94
CA LEU A 107 8.90 -4.42 8.25
C LEU A 107 7.73 -3.69 8.92
N ARG A 108 6.67 -4.42 9.29
CA ARG A 108 5.50 -3.85 9.98
C ARG A 108 5.86 -3.22 11.32
N ILE A 109 6.70 -3.88 12.11
CA ILE A 109 7.13 -3.35 13.41
C ILE A 109 8.01 -2.12 13.22
N LEU A 110 8.91 -2.14 12.24
CA LEU A 110 9.75 -1.00 11.90
C LEU A 110 8.93 0.21 11.42
N ASP A 111 7.87 -0.01 10.64
CA ASP A 111 6.98 1.06 10.19
C ASP A 111 6.22 1.71 11.35
N ILE A 112 5.75 0.91 12.33
CA ILE A 112 5.18 1.46 13.58
C ILE A 112 6.24 2.29 14.30
N CYS A 113 7.46 1.77 14.41
CA CYS A 113 8.52 2.48 15.11
C CYS A 113 8.84 3.83 14.46
N LEU A 114 8.96 3.89 13.13
CA LEU A 114 9.18 5.15 12.42
C LEU A 114 7.99 6.11 12.55
N THR A 115 6.77 5.61 12.38
CA THR A 115 5.54 6.44 12.43
C THR A 115 5.35 7.10 13.79
N PHE A 116 5.66 6.37 14.87
CA PHE A 116 5.48 6.84 16.24
C PHE A 116 6.78 7.29 16.91
N ASN A 117 7.85 7.44 16.13
CA ASN A 117 9.18 7.86 16.59
C ASN A 117 9.70 7.03 17.79
N ILE A 118 9.49 5.71 17.73
CA ILE A 118 9.95 4.74 18.72
C ILE A 118 11.35 4.29 18.30
N PRO A 119 12.39 4.49 19.14
CA PRO A 119 13.72 4.00 18.83
C PRO A 119 13.75 2.47 18.70
N TYR A 120 14.44 1.96 17.69
CA TYR A 120 14.54 0.51 17.47
C TYR A 120 15.96 0.05 17.14
N GLY A 121 16.22 -1.23 17.39
CA GLY A 121 17.44 -1.93 17.05
C GLY A 121 17.18 -3.19 16.23
N ILE A 122 18.09 -3.49 15.31
CA ILE A 122 17.99 -4.65 14.41
C ILE A 122 19.25 -5.51 14.57
N LEU A 123 19.02 -6.79 14.83
CA LEU A 123 20.02 -7.86 14.87
C LEU A 123 19.76 -8.77 13.66
N SER A 124 20.49 -8.54 12.58
CA SER A 124 20.27 -9.21 11.31
C SER A 124 21.13 -10.46 11.16
N ASP A 125 20.52 -11.60 10.82
CA ASP A 125 21.24 -12.71 10.20
C ASP A 125 21.51 -12.39 8.72
N ASN A 126 22.68 -12.77 8.20
CA ASN A 126 23.08 -12.52 6.82
C ASN A 126 22.02 -13.11 5.86
N GLU A 127 21.58 -12.28 4.91
CA GLU A 127 20.57 -12.49 3.85
C GLU A 127 19.28 -11.66 3.97
N TYR A 128 19.06 -10.95 5.09
CA TYR A 128 17.92 -10.05 5.20
C TYR A 128 18.21 -8.65 4.62
N TYR A 129 17.80 -8.37 3.37
CA TYR A 129 17.94 -7.05 2.75
C TYR A 129 16.86 -6.06 3.25
N LEU A 130 17.28 -5.11 4.08
CA LEU A 130 16.50 -3.93 4.51
C LEU A 130 16.88 -2.71 3.67
N SER A 131 15.87 -1.95 3.23
CA SER A 131 16.09 -0.68 2.54
C SER A 131 16.88 0.30 3.42
N GLU A 132 17.57 1.24 2.78
CA GLU A 132 18.42 2.22 3.45
C GLU A 132 17.65 3.05 4.49
N LYS A 133 16.37 3.36 4.22
CA LYS A 133 15.44 4.01 5.15
C LYS A 133 15.46 3.38 6.55
N TYR A 134 15.34 2.06 6.65
CA TYR A 134 15.27 1.39 7.96
C TYR A 134 16.63 1.28 8.63
N ARG A 135 17.70 1.13 7.84
CA ARG A 135 19.07 1.01 8.36
C ARG A 135 19.59 2.32 8.93
N GLN A 136 19.38 3.43 8.24
CA GLN A 136 19.83 4.75 8.70
C GLN A 136 19.09 5.26 9.93
N ASN A 137 17.81 4.89 10.09
CA ASN A 137 16.99 5.29 11.25
C ASN A 137 17.13 4.33 12.45
N ALA A 138 17.80 3.19 12.28
CA ALA A 138 18.01 2.24 13.37
C ALA A 138 18.94 2.84 14.43
N SER A 139 18.52 2.78 15.70
CA SER A 139 19.37 3.17 16.83
C SER A 139 20.51 2.19 17.08
N ILE A 140 20.32 0.93 16.69
CA ILE A 140 21.29 -0.16 16.71
C ILE A 140 21.08 -0.96 15.42
N TYR A 141 22.13 -1.17 14.64
CA TYR A 141 22.07 -2.04 13.47
C TYR A 141 23.32 -2.94 13.48
N LEU A 142 23.10 -4.23 13.71
CA LEU A 142 24.17 -5.22 13.78
C LEU A 142 23.89 -6.34 12.79
N LEU A 143 24.87 -6.64 11.95
CA LEU A 143 24.81 -7.72 10.97
C LEU A 143 25.71 -8.84 11.46
N GLN A 144 25.16 -10.05 11.59
CA GLN A 144 25.91 -11.23 11.99
C GLN A 144 26.86 -11.65 10.86
N HIS A 145 28.17 -11.68 11.10
CA HIS A 145 29.13 -12.21 10.12
C HIS A 145 29.23 -13.74 10.18
N GLN A 146 29.75 -14.38 9.13
CA GLN A 146 29.78 -15.85 8.99
C GLN A 146 30.47 -16.58 10.16
N ASP A 147 31.42 -15.92 10.83
CA ASP A 147 32.20 -16.48 11.93
C ASP A 147 31.66 -16.13 13.33
N GLU A 148 30.59 -15.31 13.41
CA GLU A 148 30.03 -14.84 14.67
C GLU A 148 28.79 -15.65 15.07
N THR A 149 28.68 -15.96 16.35
CA THR A 149 27.46 -16.53 16.94
C THR A 149 26.44 -15.44 17.22
N PHE A 150 25.15 -15.81 17.26
CA PHE A 150 24.11 -14.85 17.65
C PHE A 150 24.29 -14.34 19.10
N ASP A 151 24.83 -15.17 20.00
CA ASP A 151 25.15 -14.75 21.38
C ASP A 151 26.17 -13.60 21.41
N GLU A 152 27.20 -13.64 20.55
CA GLU A 152 28.17 -12.56 20.42
C GLU A 152 27.51 -11.28 19.90
N LEU A 153 26.69 -11.38 18.85
CA LEU A 153 25.93 -10.25 18.30
C LEU A 153 24.99 -9.63 19.34
N PHE A 154 24.30 -10.47 20.10
CA PHE A 154 23.39 -10.06 21.16
C PHE A 154 24.14 -9.37 22.32
N ASN A 155 25.33 -9.84 22.69
CA ASN A 155 26.18 -9.19 23.70
C ASN A 155 26.67 -7.80 23.25
N ILE A 156 26.99 -7.63 21.96
CA ILE A 156 27.32 -6.32 21.39
C ILE A 156 26.11 -5.38 21.51
N ALA A 157 24.91 -5.86 21.12
CA ALA A 157 23.67 -5.10 21.24
C ALA A 157 23.41 -4.65 22.69
N MET A 158 23.55 -5.57 23.64
CA MET A 158 23.41 -5.33 25.07
C MET A 158 24.35 -4.23 25.57
N THR A 159 25.60 -4.23 25.11
CA THR A 159 26.59 -3.21 25.48
C THR A 159 26.18 -1.83 24.94
N GLN A 160 25.78 -1.75 23.67
CA GLN A 160 25.29 -0.51 23.07
C GLN A 160 24.04 0.03 23.78
N MET A 161 23.14 -0.86 24.18
CA MET A 161 21.94 -0.51 24.94
C MET A 161 22.26 0.02 26.34
N LYS A 162 23.21 -0.59 27.07
CA LYS A 162 23.64 -0.12 28.40
C LYS A 162 24.18 1.32 28.35
N VAL A 163 24.98 1.63 27.32
CA VAL A 163 25.48 2.99 27.05
C VAL A 163 24.33 3.94 26.71
N ARG A 164 23.48 3.56 25.76
CA ARG A 164 22.40 4.42 25.24
C ARG A 164 21.36 4.77 26.28
N PHE A 165 21.00 3.82 27.14
CA PHE A 165 20.00 4.03 28.19
C PHE A 165 20.59 4.59 29.48
N ASN A 166 21.89 4.92 29.49
CA ASN A 166 22.63 5.42 30.65
C ASN A 166 22.39 4.57 31.92
N ILE A 167 22.51 3.25 31.77
CA ILE A 167 22.17 2.27 32.82
C ILE A 167 23.30 2.13 33.85
N GLU A 168 24.56 2.44 33.49
CA GLU A 168 25.72 2.28 34.37
C GLU A 168 25.66 3.14 35.64
N ASP A 169 24.95 4.29 35.62
CA ASP A 169 24.79 5.17 36.78
C ASP A 169 23.60 4.79 37.70
N ARG A 170 22.74 3.84 37.33
CA ARG A 170 21.52 3.50 38.11
C ARG A 170 21.70 2.40 39.15
N VAL A 171 22.88 1.81 39.27
CA VAL A 171 23.13 0.63 40.12
C VAL A 171 23.39 0.97 41.60
N THR A 172 23.52 2.24 42.01
CA THR A 172 23.94 2.58 43.39
C THR A 172 23.06 3.55 44.17
N SER A 173 21.76 3.63 43.88
CA SER A 173 20.85 4.45 44.71
C SER A 173 19.73 3.61 45.35
N PRO A 174 19.72 3.43 46.69
CA PRO A 174 18.61 2.77 47.35
C PRO A 174 17.34 3.64 47.21
N LYS A 175 16.22 3.02 46.81
CA LYS A 175 14.92 3.70 46.73
C LYS A 175 14.59 4.34 48.09
N PRO A 176 14.25 5.63 48.16
CA PRO A 176 13.81 6.23 49.40
C PRO A 176 12.48 5.61 49.83
N GLN A 177 12.44 5.07 51.04
CA GLN A 177 11.18 4.67 51.67
C GLN A 177 10.31 5.91 51.86
N MET A 178 9.26 6.03 51.04
CA MET A 178 8.32 7.13 51.12
C MET A 178 7.40 6.94 52.34
N ASN A 179 7.35 7.96 53.21
CA ASN A 179 6.56 7.97 54.43
C ASN A 179 5.07 7.68 54.14
N PRO A 180 4.40 6.76 54.87
CA PRO A 180 3.00 6.41 54.66
C PRO A 180 2.04 7.60 54.66
N TRP A 181 2.38 8.70 55.35
CA TRP A 181 1.61 9.94 55.32
C TRP A 181 1.62 10.65 53.96
N LEU A 182 2.74 10.62 53.23
CA LEU A 182 2.85 11.22 51.89
C LEU A 182 2.08 10.43 50.84
N LYS A 183 1.95 9.10 50.99
CA LYS A 183 1.10 8.27 50.12
C LYS A 183 -0.38 8.64 50.26
N GLY A 184 -0.85 8.90 51.47
CA GLY A 184 -2.24 9.31 51.72
C GLY A 184 -2.59 10.69 51.16
N LEU A 185 -1.63 11.63 51.16
CA LEU A 185 -1.82 12.95 50.59
C LEU A 185 -1.87 12.91 49.05
N LEU A 186 -1.01 12.11 48.43
CA LEU A 186 -0.94 11.95 46.97
C LEU A 186 -2.18 11.28 46.38
N THR A 187 -2.77 10.29 47.06
CA THR A 187 -4.02 9.67 46.62
C THR A 187 -5.22 10.62 46.70
N LEU A 188 -5.26 11.51 47.70
CA LEU A 188 -6.29 12.55 47.80
C LEU A 188 -6.16 13.60 46.69
N ILE A 189 -4.94 14.03 46.38
CA ILE A 189 -4.69 14.99 45.29
C ILE A 189 -5.01 14.37 43.93
N LEU A 190 -4.62 13.12 43.68
CA LEU A 190 -4.98 12.42 42.44
C LEU A 190 -6.50 12.26 42.30
N GLY A 191 -7.20 11.94 43.39
CA GLY A 191 -8.66 11.83 43.40
C GLY A 191 -9.35 13.15 43.04
N ALA A 192 -8.86 14.27 43.55
CA ALA A 192 -9.40 15.60 43.24
C ALA A 192 -9.13 16.01 41.77
N VAL A 193 -7.94 15.69 41.25
CA VAL A 193 -7.59 15.97 39.84
C VAL A 193 -8.45 15.14 38.89
N ILE A 194 -8.64 13.85 39.16
CA ILE A 194 -9.48 12.98 38.33
C ILE A 194 -10.93 13.49 38.32
N LEU A 195 -11.46 13.90 39.47
CA LEU A 195 -12.82 14.45 39.56
C LEU A 195 -12.97 15.75 38.74
N SER A 196 -11.95 16.62 38.77
CA SER A 196 -11.95 17.88 38.01
C SER A 196 -11.86 17.65 36.49
N VAL A 197 -11.07 16.67 36.05
CA VAL A 197 -10.94 16.29 34.64
C VAL A 197 -12.24 15.65 34.15
N SER A 198 -12.87 14.78 34.94
CA SER A 198 -14.16 14.18 34.58
C SER A 198 -15.27 15.23 34.41
N LEU A 199 -15.32 16.25 35.29
CA LEU A 199 -16.29 17.34 35.17
C LEU A 199 -16.02 18.24 33.95
N PHE A 200 -14.75 18.45 33.58
CA PHE A 200 -14.36 19.18 32.37
C PHE A 200 -14.76 18.42 31.10
N PHE A 201 -14.58 17.11 31.04
CA PHE A 201 -15.01 16.28 29.91
C PHE A 201 -16.54 16.23 29.78
N ILE A 202 -17.30 16.20 30.88
CA ILE A 202 -18.76 16.27 30.84
C ILE A 202 -19.23 17.61 30.27
N SER A 203 -18.52 18.72 30.57
CA SER A 203 -18.81 20.04 29.99
C SER A 203 -18.49 20.12 28.49
N ILE A 204 -17.44 19.46 28.02
CA ILE A 204 -17.08 19.42 26.59
C ILE A 204 -18.10 18.60 25.81
N VAL A 205 -18.48 17.42 26.33
CA VAL A 205 -19.45 16.53 25.67
C VAL A 205 -20.83 17.16 25.61
N THR A 206 -21.23 17.93 26.63
CA THR A 206 -22.51 18.67 26.62
C THR A 206 -22.49 19.86 25.65
N ASN A 207 -21.36 20.53 25.45
CA ASN A 207 -21.22 21.57 24.41
C ASN A 207 -21.21 20.98 22.99
N GLN A 208 -20.50 19.86 22.76
CA GLN A 208 -20.47 19.20 21.45
C GLN A 208 -21.83 18.63 21.03
N MET A 209 -22.66 18.19 21.98
CA MET A 209 -24.02 17.73 21.67
C MET A 209 -25.02 18.86 21.42
N LEU A 210 -24.70 20.11 21.78
CA LEU A 210 -25.51 21.30 21.47
C LEU A 210 -25.13 21.92 20.11
N GLU A 211 -23.91 21.72 19.62
CA GLU A 211 -23.48 22.14 18.27
C GLU A 211 -23.85 21.13 17.16
N ALA A 212 -24.12 19.87 17.49
CA ALA A 212 -24.45 18.81 16.52
C ALA A 212 -25.87 18.90 15.93
N GLN A 213 -26.61 19.99 16.13
CA GLN A 213 -27.99 20.14 15.64
C GLN A 213 -28.26 21.42 14.81
N TYR A 214 -27.21 22.14 14.39
CA TYR A 214 -27.37 23.36 13.60
C TYR A 214 -26.14 23.67 12.72
N ASP A 215 -26.00 23.02 11.55
CA ASP A 215 -25.81 23.73 10.27
C ASP A 215 -25.90 22.74 9.11
N HIS A 216 -26.77 23.05 8.17
CA HIS A 216 -26.91 22.36 6.90
C HIS A 216 -26.96 23.45 5.82
N SER A 217 -25.86 24.19 5.66
CA SER A 217 -25.63 25.06 4.51
C SER A 217 -24.14 25.43 4.35
N SER A 218 -23.61 25.20 3.14
CA SER A 218 -22.35 25.75 2.57
C SER A 218 -21.03 25.23 3.19
N THR A 219 -19.96 24.85 2.49
CA THR A 219 -19.36 25.23 1.19
C THR A 219 -18.48 24.05 0.69
N SER A 220 -18.68 23.43 -0.48
CA SER A 220 -18.07 23.75 -1.79
C SER A 220 -16.64 24.34 -1.83
N GLU A 221 -15.82 24.17 -0.79
CA GLU A 221 -14.44 24.69 -0.74
C GLU A 221 -13.37 23.66 -1.17
N SER A 222 -13.73 22.42 -1.51
CA SER A 222 -12.77 21.33 -1.78
C SER A 222 -12.22 21.27 -3.21
N ILE A 223 -12.86 21.88 -4.22
CA ILE A 223 -12.28 22.00 -5.56
C ILE A 223 -11.44 23.27 -5.62
N ARG A 224 -10.17 23.18 -5.21
CA ARG A 224 -9.17 24.20 -5.52
C ARG A 224 -9.25 24.51 -7.02
N GLU A 225 -9.37 25.80 -7.37
CA GLU A 225 -9.45 26.25 -8.76
C GLU A 225 -8.23 25.71 -9.52
N ILE A 226 -8.47 24.98 -10.62
CA ILE A 226 -7.39 24.46 -11.46
C ILE A 226 -6.78 25.63 -12.21
N GLU A 227 -5.47 25.78 -12.12
CA GLU A 227 -4.75 26.83 -12.84
C GLU A 227 -4.96 26.68 -14.36
N PRO A 228 -5.22 27.79 -15.09
CA PRO A 228 -5.34 27.76 -16.54
C PRO A 228 -4.10 27.17 -17.20
N LEU A 229 -4.29 26.31 -18.21
CA LEU A 229 -3.17 25.69 -18.93
C LEU A 229 -2.19 26.73 -19.51
N SER A 230 -2.68 27.87 -19.98
CA SER A 230 -1.84 28.94 -20.55
C SER A 230 -0.84 29.56 -19.56
N GLU A 231 -1.03 29.35 -18.26
CA GLU A 231 -0.16 29.89 -17.21
C GLU A 231 0.94 28.88 -16.81
N LYS A 232 0.82 27.61 -17.23
CA LYS A 232 1.75 26.54 -16.89
C LYS A 232 2.92 26.41 -17.84
N ASN A 233 4.05 26.99 -17.44
CA ASN A 233 5.30 26.88 -18.18
C ASN A 233 6.43 26.25 -17.36
N GLU A 234 6.06 25.39 -16.41
CA GLU A 234 7.00 24.64 -15.57
C GLU A 234 7.70 23.54 -16.38
N ARG A 235 8.94 23.21 -15.97
CA ARG A 235 9.77 22.23 -16.66
C ARG A 235 9.49 20.85 -16.09
N ILE A 236 9.26 19.89 -16.99
CA ILE A 236 8.92 18.52 -16.63
C ILE A 236 10.05 17.87 -15.83
N GLU A 237 9.77 17.56 -14.57
CA GLU A 237 10.63 16.76 -13.71
C GLU A 237 10.23 15.28 -13.77
N LEU A 238 11.00 14.47 -14.51
CA LEU A 238 10.79 13.02 -14.55
C LEU A 238 11.44 12.34 -13.35
N SER A 239 10.72 11.40 -12.75
CA SER A 239 11.20 10.52 -11.69
C SER A 239 12.15 9.42 -12.20
N PHE A 240 12.29 9.29 -13.52
CA PHE A 240 13.10 8.29 -14.22
C PHE A 240 13.92 8.92 -15.35
N GLU A 241 14.93 8.19 -15.84
CA GLU A 241 15.68 8.58 -17.03
C GLU A 241 14.88 8.17 -18.28
N PRO A 242 14.50 9.12 -19.16
CA PRO A 242 13.66 8.80 -20.31
C PRO A 242 14.43 7.98 -21.35
N ASP A 243 13.74 7.02 -21.97
CA ASP A 243 14.29 6.15 -23.03
C ASP A 243 14.83 6.93 -24.23
N GLU A 244 14.23 8.09 -24.50
CA GLU A 244 14.53 8.96 -25.63
C GLU A 244 14.65 10.42 -25.15
N PRO A 245 15.39 11.28 -25.87
CA PRO A 245 15.43 12.70 -25.57
C PRO A 245 14.02 13.30 -25.54
N LEU A 246 13.78 14.18 -24.55
CA LEU A 246 12.50 14.87 -24.41
C LEU A 246 12.16 15.67 -25.68
N GLU A 247 10.99 15.39 -26.26
CA GLU A 247 10.46 16.10 -27.44
C GLU A 247 9.77 17.41 -27.08
N CYS A 248 9.44 17.58 -25.81
CA CYS A 248 8.83 18.75 -25.23
C CYS A 248 9.34 18.87 -23.78
N THR A 249 9.51 20.11 -23.30
CA THR A 249 10.21 20.39 -22.04
C THR A 249 9.35 21.11 -21.01
N THR A 250 8.14 21.53 -21.40
CA THR A 250 7.19 22.23 -20.53
C THR A 250 5.81 21.62 -20.64
N VAL A 251 4.97 21.84 -19.62
CA VAL A 251 3.59 21.35 -19.59
C VAL A 251 2.78 21.79 -20.81
N VAL A 252 2.83 23.08 -21.18
CA VAL A 252 2.12 23.60 -22.36
C VAL A 252 2.62 22.97 -23.65
N GLU A 253 3.94 22.88 -23.84
CA GLU A 253 4.54 22.30 -25.05
C GLU A 253 4.13 20.83 -25.23
N CYS A 254 4.18 20.03 -24.15
CA CYS A 254 3.76 18.63 -24.21
C CYS A 254 2.25 18.46 -24.38
N ALA A 255 1.44 19.33 -23.79
CA ALA A 255 0.00 19.33 -23.98
C ALA A 255 -0.38 19.60 -25.45
N GLU A 256 0.21 20.62 -26.06
CA GLU A 256 0.01 20.97 -27.48
C GLU A 256 0.49 19.85 -28.41
N LEU A 257 1.69 19.31 -28.17
CA LEU A 257 2.22 18.21 -28.98
C LEU A 257 1.37 16.93 -28.84
N GLY A 258 0.88 16.63 -27.64
CA GLY A 258 -0.07 15.55 -27.40
C GLY A 258 -1.39 15.77 -28.17
N ASP A 259 -1.93 16.99 -28.15
CA ASP A 259 -3.13 17.33 -28.93
C ASP A 259 -2.93 17.15 -30.43
N ASP A 260 -1.74 17.46 -30.95
CA ASP A 260 -1.38 17.21 -32.35
C ASP A 260 -1.34 15.72 -32.67
N TYR A 261 -0.74 14.89 -31.80
CA TYR A 261 -0.75 13.43 -31.98
C TYR A 261 -2.15 12.84 -31.86
N LEU A 262 -2.99 13.35 -30.97
CA LEU A 262 -4.40 12.93 -30.89
C LEU A 262 -5.16 13.27 -32.17
N ASN A 263 -4.94 14.45 -32.76
CA ASN A 263 -5.58 14.80 -34.05
C ASN A 263 -5.11 13.85 -35.16
N LYS A 264 -3.81 13.55 -35.23
CA LYS A 264 -3.26 12.60 -36.20
C LYS A 264 -3.77 11.18 -35.99
N LEU A 265 -3.89 10.71 -34.75
CA LEU A 265 -4.45 9.40 -34.44
C LEU A 265 -5.90 9.30 -34.89
N ASN A 266 -6.69 10.36 -34.69
CA ASN A 266 -8.09 10.43 -35.12
C ASN A 266 -8.29 10.31 -36.64
N ASP A 267 -7.27 10.62 -37.46
CA ASP A 267 -7.32 10.39 -38.91
C ASP A 267 -7.29 8.89 -39.27
N HIS A 268 -6.83 8.03 -38.35
CA HIS A 268 -6.71 6.58 -38.53
C HIS A 268 -7.75 5.80 -37.71
N VAL A 269 -7.99 6.22 -36.46
CA VAL A 269 -8.90 5.57 -35.51
C VAL A 269 -9.71 6.66 -34.82
N ASP A 270 -11.04 6.69 -35.03
CA ASP A 270 -11.92 7.70 -34.44
C ASP A 270 -12.06 7.50 -32.92
N MET A 271 -11.15 8.10 -32.16
CA MET A 271 -11.17 8.06 -30.70
C MET A 271 -12.29 8.93 -30.11
N ASN A 272 -12.98 9.77 -30.91
CA ASN A 272 -14.13 10.55 -30.45
C ASN A 272 -15.45 9.75 -30.45
N GLN A 273 -15.44 8.56 -31.04
CA GLN A 273 -16.59 7.67 -31.00
C GLN A 273 -17.05 7.45 -29.54
N GLU A 274 -18.31 7.74 -29.25
CA GLU A 274 -18.91 7.47 -27.93
C GLU A 274 -18.71 5.98 -27.61
N TYR A 275 -18.05 5.73 -26.49
CA TYR A 275 -17.72 4.41 -26.01
C TYR A 275 -18.13 4.32 -24.54
N ASN A 276 -18.92 3.30 -24.20
CA ASN A 276 -19.41 3.10 -22.85
C ASN A 276 -18.67 1.91 -22.24
N LEU A 277 -17.74 2.17 -21.32
CA LEU A 277 -17.00 1.12 -20.59
C LEU A 277 -17.95 0.14 -19.86
N PHE A 278 -19.18 0.57 -19.56
CA PHE A 278 -20.22 -0.23 -18.92
C PHE A 278 -20.83 -1.31 -19.84
N ASP A 279 -20.85 -1.09 -21.17
CA ASP A 279 -21.51 -2.00 -22.13
C ASP A 279 -20.79 -3.36 -22.27
N PHE A 280 -19.56 -3.49 -21.78
CA PHE A 280 -18.74 -4.71 -21.88
C PHE A 280 -18.65 -5.50 -20.59
N GLY A 281 -19.66 -5.43 -19.72
CA GLY A 281 -19.84 -6.46 -18.69
C GLY A 281 -18.76 -6.51 -17.60
N MET A 282 -18.05 -5.40 -17.33
CA MET A 282 -17.11 -5.25 -16.21
C MET A 282 -17.76 -5.50 -14.81
N PHE A 283 -19.09 -5.66 -14.75
CA PHE A 283 -19.87 -6.07 -13.57
C PHE A 283 -20.53 -7.44 -13.68
N ASN A 284 -20.53 -8.06 -14.87
CA ASN A 284 -21.48 -9.12 -15.22
C ASN A 284 -20.89 -10.53 -15.31
N THR A 285 -19.61 -10.74 -15.00
CA THR A 285 -19.10 -12.11 -14.90
C THR A 285 -18.98 -12.54 -13.46
N LYS A 286 -19.34 -13.81 -13.26
CA LYS A 286 -18.99 -14.52 -12.05
C LYS A 286 -17.60 -15.12 -12.25
N PRO A 287 -16.68 -15.00 -11.28
CA PRO A 287 -15.30 -15.49 -11.39
C PRO A 287 -15.17 -16.95 -11.85
N GLU A 288 -16.19 -17.78 -11.63
CA GLU A 288 -16.23 -19.17 -12.11
C GLU A 288 -16.18 -19.36 -13.63
N ASN A 289 -16.38 -18.31 -14.42
CA ASN A 289 -16.29 -18.37 -15.89
C ASN A 289 -14.91 -17.95 -16.43
N GLU A 290 -14.04 -17.34 -15.62
CA GLU A 290 -12.69 -16.96 -16.03
C GLU A 290 -11.85 -18.22 -16.21
N ARG A 291 -11.33 -18.43 -17.42
CA ARG A 291 -10.38 -19.48 -17.73
C ARG A 291 -9.01 -18.89 -18.00
N TYR A 292 -8.14 -18.94 -16.99
CA TYR A 292 -6.74 -18.54 -17.14
C TYR A 292 -5.97 -19.54 -18.01
N LEU A 293 -5.43 -19.09 -19.15
CA LEU A 293 -4.86 -19.95 -20.18
C LEU A 293 -3.35 -20.09 -20.07
N TYR A 294 -2.65 -18.96 -20.05
CA TYR A 294 -1.19 -18.87 -20.06
C TYR A 294 -0.71 -17.71 -19.22
N ARG A 295 0.45 -17.87 -18.61
CA ARG A 295 1.18 -16.83 -17.90
C ARG A 295 2.59 -16.73 -18.46
N TRP A 296 3.10 -15.52 -18.58
CA TRP A 296 4.49 -15.23 -18.91
C TRP A 296 5.05 -14.31 -17.84
N LYS A 297 6.31 -14.51 -17.48
CA LYS A 297 7.04 -13.50 -16.72
C LYS A 297 7.47 -12.38 -17.67
N ILE A 298 7.51 -11.16 -17.16
CA ILE A 298 7.98 -9.99 -17.89
C ILE A 298 9.38 -9.65 -17.36
N ASP A 299 10.33 -9.36 -18.25
CA ASP A 299 11.61 -8.78 -17.86
C ASP A 299 11.59 -7.23 -17.90
N SER A 300 12.68 -6.60 -17.47
CA SER A 300 12.81 -5.13 -17.40
C SER A 300 12.64 -4.43 -18.75
N ASP A 301 12.84 -5.13 -19.88
CA ASP A 301 12.67 -4.59 -21.23
C ASP A 301 11.25 -4.84 -21.77
N GLY A 302 10.33 -5.31 -20.91
CA GLY A 302 8.97 -5.70 -21.24
C GLY A 302 8.88 -6.95 -22.12
N GLN A 303 9.93 -7.79 -22.18
CA GLN A 303 9.89 -9.03 -22.97
C GLN A 303 9.20 -10.15 -22.20
N LEU A 304 8.41 -10.93 -22.91
CA LEU A 304 7.77 -12.12 -22.36
C LEU A 304 8.78 -13.28 -22.29
N ILE A 305 9.07 -13.72 -21.07
CA ILE A 305 9.95 -14.85 -20.76
C ILE A 305 9.20 -15.92 -19.94
N ASP A 306 9.82 -17.08 -19.74
CA ASP A 306 9.36 -18.14 -18.83
C ASP A 306 7.84 -18.46 -18.91
N ARG A 307 7.38 -18.86 -20.10
CA ARG A 307 5.97 -19.19 -20.35
C ARG A 307 5.50 -20.41 -19.55
N GLU A 308 4.41 -20.24 -18.82
CA GLU A 308 3.68 -21.29 -18.11
C GLU A 308 2.32 -21.58 -18.79
N ASN A 309 2.04 -22.86 -19.07
CA ASN A 309 0.71 -23.29 -19.50
C ASN A 309 -0.14 -23.59 -18.27
N ILE A 310 -1.24 -22.86 -18.10
CA ILE A 310 -2.14 -23.05 -16.97
C ILE A 310 -3.27 -24.00 -17.37
N ASN A 311 -4.12 -23.64 -18.35
CA ASN A 311 -5.30 -24.44 -18.75
C ASN A 311 -5.60 -24.45 -20.26
N ALA A 312 -4.61 -24.21 -21.12
CA ALA A 312 -4.83 -24.09 -22.56
C ALA A 312 -4.81 -25.45 -23.30
N LYS A 313 -5.77 -25.63 -24.23
CA LYS A 313 -5.80 -26.74 -25.20
C LYS A 313 -5.15 -26.24 -26.49
N LYS A 314 -4.04 -26.85 -26.91
CA LYS A 314 -3.04 -26.31 -27.85
C LYS A 314 -3.53 -25.95 -29.27
N SER A 315 -3.06 -24.81 -29.80
CA SER A 315 -2.50 -24.63 -31.15
C SER A 315 -1.42 -23.53 -31.16
N GLU A 316 -0.56 -23.45 -32.19
CA GLU A 316 0.51 -22.45 -32.30
C GLU A 316 -0.03 -21.06 -32.73
N ASP A 317 -1.09 -21.04 -33.54
CA ASP A 317 -1.76 -19.82 -34.02
C ASP A 317 -2.51 -19.09 -32.88
N ASP A 318 -2.93 -19.84 -31.85
CA ASP A 318 -3.51 -19.29 -30.63
C ASP A 318 -2.51 -18.36 -29.90
N PHE A 319 -1.19 -18.67 -29.89
CA PHE A 319 -0.21 -17.88 -29.14
C PHE A 319 -0.04 -16.46 -29.67
N LYS A 320 -0.03 -16.28 -30.99
CA LYS A 320 0.11 -14.95 -31.60
C LYS A 320 -1.09 -14.07 -31.24
N ASN A 321 -2.29 -14.65 -31.27
CA ASN A 321 -3.50 -13.96 -30.83
C ASN A 321 -3.42 -13.60 -29.35
N TYR A 322 -2.87 -14.48 -28.52
CA TYR A 322 -2.75 -14.25 -27.07
C TYR A 322 -1.74 -13.19 -26.71
N GLN A 323 -0.87 -12.76 -27.63
CA GLN A 323 0.14 -11.73 -27.38
C GLN A 323 -0.18 -10.41 -28.09
N LYS A 324 -1.27 -10.32 -28.85
CA LYS A 324 -1.62 -9.13 -29.65
C LYS A 324 -1.80 -7.87 -28.80
N ALA A 325 -2.68 -7.92 -27.79
CA ALA A 325 -2.86 -6.80 -26.86
C ALA A 325 -1.58 -6.48 -26.09
N TYR A 326 -0.85 -7.50 -25.61
CA TYR A 326 0.41 -7.28 -24.91
C TYR A 326 1.47 -6.62 -25.80
N HIS A 327 1.54 -6.95 -27.09
CA HIS A 327 2.51 -6.34 -27.99
C HIS A 327 2.22 -4.84 -28.18
N ILE A 328 0.94 -4.47 -28.30
CA ILE A 328 0.52 -3.07 -28.36
C ILE A 328 0.80 -2.39 -27.03
N PHE A 329 0.43 -3.00 -25.89
CA PHE A 329 0.77 -2.51 -24.55
C PHE A 329 2.26 -2.23 -24.44
N LYS A 330 3.10 -3.16 -24.89
CA LYS A 330 4.56 -3.01 -24.90
C LYS A 330 5.04 -1.83 -25.73
N GLN A 331 4.44 -1.62 -26.91
CA GLN A 331 4.84 -0.54 -27.81
C GLN A 331 4.42 0.85 -27.29
N ILE A 332 3.29 0.94 -26.58
CA ILE A 332 2.79 2.24 -26.11
C ILE A 332 3.34 2.62 -24.74
N THR A 333 3.60 1.65 -23.86
CA THR A 333 4.05 1.88 -22.49
C THR A 333 5.55 2.13 -22.42
N PRO A 334 6.01 3.24 -21.80
CA PRO A 334 7.43 3.48 -21.52
C PRO A 334 8.11 2.33 -20.75
N THR A 335 9.40 2.09 -20.99
CA THR A 335 10.05 0.84 -20.53
C THR A 335 10.10 0.70 -19.00
N HIS A 336 10.32 1.81 -18.28
CA HIS A 336 10.43 1.82 -16.82
C HIS A 336 9.18 1.30 -16.10
N TYR A 337 8.00 1.30 -16.72
CA TYR A 337 6.80 0.70 -16.14
C TYR A 337 6.82 -0.84 -16.16
N PHE A 338 7.71 -1.49 -16.94
CA PHE A 338 7.85 -2.95 -16.92
C PHE A 338 8.58 -3.48 -15.68
N ASP A 339 9.30 -2.63 -14.94
CA ASP A 339 9.84 -3.00 -13.63
C ASP A 339 8.74 -3.17 -12.56
N ILE A 340 7.53 -2.67 -12.85
CA ILE A 340 6.36 -2.76 -11.94
C ILE A 340 5.51 -4.01 -12.22
N VAL A 341 5.43 -4.44 -13.47
CA VAL A 341 4.54 -5.54 -13.89
C VAL A 341 5.33 -6.84 -13.99
N ASP A 342 5.12 -7.75 -13.04
CA ASP A 342 5.87 -9.01 -12.98
C ASP A 342 5.44 -10.02 -14.05
N TYR A 343 4.15 -10.05 -14.40
CA TYR A 343 3.58 -11.08 -15.26
C TYR A 343 2.55 -10.55 -16.26
N TYR A 344 2.52 -11.21 -17.42
CA TYR A 344 1.43 -11.14 -18.37
C TYR A 344 0.60 -12.43 -18.34
N GLY A 345 -0.72 -12.29 -18.27
CA GLY A 345 -1.67 -13.39 -18.31
C GLY A 345 -2.64 -13.29 -19.49
N ALA A 346 -2.76 -14.38 -20.25
CA ALA A 346 -3.86 -14.52 -21.22
C ALA A 346 -5.00 -15.32 -20.57
N PHE A 347 -6.20 -14.74 -20.52
CA PHE A 347 -7.39 -15.41 -20.00
C PHE A 347 -8.52 -15.34 -21.02
N THR A 348 -9.63 -16.01 -20.72
CA THR A 348 -10.90 -15.71 -21.37
C THR A 348 -12.08 -15.99 -20.46
N ASP A 349 -13.11 -15.17 -20.47
CA ASP A 349 -14.39 -15.38 -19.78
C ASP A 349 -15.58 -15.49 -20.77
N GLY A 350 -15.31 -15.36 -22.07
CA GLY A 350 -16.27 -15.45 -23.16
C GLY A 350 -16.55 -14.08 -23.78
N PRO A 351 -17.23 -14.00 -24.92
CA PRO A 351 -17.32 -12.75 -25.68
C PRO A 351 -18.12 -11.67 -24.95
N ASN A 352 -17.63 -10.44 -25.04
CA ASN A 352 -18.20 -9.20 -24.51
C ASN A 352 -18.23 -9.07 -22.98
N HIS A 353 -17.13 -9.43 -22.32
CA HIS A 353 -16.93 -9.24 -20.89
C HIS A 353 -15.61 -8.51 -20.60
N TYR A 354 -14.83 -8.95 -19.59
CA TYR A 354 -13.61 -8.24 -19.21
C TYR A 354 -12.60 -8.24 -20.34
N LEU A 355 -12.21 -7.08 -20.85
CA LEU A 355 -11.14 -7.00 -21.85
C LEU A 355 -9.76 -7.13 -21.20
N ALA A 356 -9.58 -6.51 -20.03
CA ALA A 356 -8.35 -6.54 -19.27
C ALA A 356 -8.59 -6.29 -17.78
N PHE A 357 -7.62 -6.66 -16.95
CA PHE A 357 -7.51 -6.18 -15.58
C PHE A 357 -6.10 -6.39 -15.01
N ILE A 358 -5.74 -5.58 -14.02
CA ILE A 358 -4.60 -5.84 -13.11
C ILE A 358 -5.03 -6.70 -11.93
N GLU A 359 -4.27 -7.76 -11.65
CA GLU A 359 -4.36 -8.55 -10.42
C GLU A 359 -3.04 -8.42 -9.65
N THR A 360 -3.13 -8.11 -8.35
CA THR A 360 -1.97 -8.16 -7.45
C THR A 360 -2.14 -9.29 -6.45
N ARG A 361 -1.19 -10.21 -6.40
CA ARG A 361 -1.19 -11.34 -5.46
C ARG A 361 0.22 -11.61 -4.96
N ASN A 362 0.39 -11.77 -3.64
CA ASN A 362 1.69 -12.03 -3.01
C ASN A 362 2.76 -10.97 -3.35
N ASN A 363 2.36 -9.71 -3.57
CA ASN A 363 3.21 -8.63 -4.10
C ASN A 363 3.70 -8.82 -5.56
N GLU A 364 3.10 -9.71 -6.33
CA GLU A 364 3.33 -9.83 -7.77
C GLU A 364 2.15 -9.17 -8.51
N MET A 365 2.45 -8.27 -9.46
CA MET A 365 1.47 -7.65 -10.35
C MET A 365 1.35 -8.45 -11.64
N THR A 366 0.14 -8.87 -11.98
CA THR A 366 -0.17 -9.57 -13.23
C THR A 366 -1.13 -8.73 -14.06
N LEU A 367 -0.71 -8.34 -15.27
CA LEU A 367 -1.57 -7.77 -16.29
C LEU A 367 -2.26 -8.89 -17.06
N LYS A 368 -3.59 -8.89 -17.10
CA LYS A 368 -4.38 -9.92 -17.77
C LYS A 368 -5.18 -9.35 -18.94
N PHE A 369 -5.18 -10.03 -20.09
CA PHE A 369 -6.01 -9.67 -21.26
C PHE A 369 -6.90 -10.84 -21.68
N ASP A 370 -8.16 -10.54 -22.03
CA ASP A 370 -9.06 -11.52 -22.67
C ASP A 370 -8.73 -11.63 -24.15
N ILE A 371 -8.45 -12.85 -24.56
CA ILE A 371 -8.09 -13.21 -25.92
C ILE A 371 -9.24 -13.13 -26.94
N GLN A 372 -10.50 -13.05 -26.50
CA GLN A 372 -11.69 -13.03 -27.36
C GLN A 372 -12.19 -11.61 -27.66
N ASP A 373 -11.83 -10.61 -26.84
CA ASP A 373 -12.43 -9.27 -26.89
C ASP A 373 -11.46 -8.18 -27.39
N MET A 374 -10.41 -8.54 -28.14
CA MET A 374 -9.34 -7.62 -28.57
C MET A 374 -9.53 -6.95 -29.95
N ASP A 375 -10.65 -7.19 -30.65
CA ASP A 375 -10.75 -6.82 -32.08
C ASP A 375 -11.20 -5.39 -32.36
N HIS A 376 -11.80 -4.70 -31.39
CA HIS A 376 -12.26 -3.32 -31.56
C HIS A 376 -11.17 -2.32 -31.11
N LYS A 377 -10.47 -1.68 -32.06
CA LYS A 377 -9.28 -0.84 -31.80
C LYS A 377 -9.50 0.26 -30.76
N VAL A 378 -10.58 1.06 -30.91
CA VAL A 378 -10.90 2.16 -29.98
C VAL A 378 -11.01 1.63 -28.55
N GLN A 379 -11.70 0.51 -28.38
CA GLN A 379 -11.92 -0.11 -27.09
C GLN A 379 -10.60 -0.67 -26.53
N LEU A 380 -9.84 -1.39 -27.36
CA LEU A 380 -8.54 -1.91 -26.97
C LEU A 380 -7.63 -0.78 -26.48
N TYR A 381 -7.47 0.31 -27.23
CA TYR A 381 -6.62 1.43 -26.82
C TYR A 381 -7.06 2.10 -25.54
N ARG A 382 -8.36 2.34 -25.37
CA ARG A 382 -8.91 2.89 -24.12
C ARG A 382 -8.64 1.97 -22.93
N THR A 383 -8.86 0.65 -23.09
CA THR A 383 -8.55 -0.31 -22.03
C THR A 383 -7.05 -0.41 -21.74
N LEU A 384 -6.18 -0.41 -22.75
CA LEU A 384 -4.73 -0.45 -22.51
C LEU A 384 -4.28 0.77 -21.71
N VAL A 385 -4.74 1.97 -22.07
CA VAL A 385 -4.44 3.21 -21.33
C VAL A 385 -5.04 3.18 -19.92
N HIS A 386 -6.24 2.61 -19.75
CA HIS A 386 -6.86 2.39 -18.44
C HIS A 386 -6.00 1.47 -17.55
N GLU A 387 -5.51 0.34 -18.06
CA GLU A 387 -4.65 -0.56 -17.29
C GLU A 387 -3.27 0.07 -16.99
N ILE A 388 -2.74 0.91 -17.88
CA ILE A 388 -1.52 1.69 -17.59
C ILE A 388 -1.75 2.60 -16.37
N ALA A 389 -2.94 3.21 -16.25
CA ALA A 389 -3.29 4.00 -15.07
C ALA A 389 -3.27 3.16 -13.78
N HIS A 390 -3.74 1.92 -13.84
CA HIS A 390 -3.62 0.98 -12.71
C HIS A 390 -2.17 0.62 -12.43
N VAL A 391 -1.33 0.38 -13.44
CA VAL A 391 0.13 0.14 -13.23
C VAL A 391 0.76 1.33 -12.50
N ILE A 392 0.44 2.57 -12.91
CA ILE A 392 0.97 3.79 -12.29
C ILE A 392 0.50 3.94 -10.84
N THR A 393 -0.78 3.67 -10.55
CA THR A 393 -1.36 4.01 -9.25
C THR A 393 -1.42 2.88 -8.24
N LEU A 394 -1.30 1.64 -8.71
CA LEU A 394 -1.39 0.42 -7.89
C LEU A 394 -0.04 -0.26 -7.69
N ASN A 395 1.03 0.36 -8.19
CA ASN A 395 2.38 -0.12 -7.92
C ASN A 395 2.68 -0.10 -6.42
N ARG A 396 3.60 -0.96 -6.00
CA ARG A 396 3.93 -1.14 -4.58
C ARG A 396 4.48 0.13 -3.93
N GLU A 397 5.17 0.98 -4.69
CA GLU A 397 5.81 2.18 -4.17
C GLU A 397 4.80 3.28 -3.80
N GLU A 398 3.58 3.24 -4.35
CA GLU A 398 2.46 4.13 -4.01
C GLU A 398 1.90 3.84 -2.62
N TYR A 399 2.17 2.68 -2.02
CA TYR A 399 1.63 2.29 -0.73
C TYR A 399 2.63 2.51 0.40
N VAL A 400 2.16 3.08 1.51
CA VAL A 400 2.91 2.99 2.76
C VAL A 400 2.78 1.55 3.25
N MET A 401 3.89 0.93 3.64
CA MET A 401 3.90 -0.41 4.25
C MET A 401 3.29 -0.43 5.67
N LEU A 402 2.30 0.43 5.98
CA LEU A 402 1.69 0.59 7.29
C LEU A 402 0.80 -0.59 7.69
N PHE A 403 0.76 -0.82 8.98
CA PHE A 403 0.10 -1.93 9.67
C PHE A 403 -1.35 -2.31 9.25
N ASN A 404 -2.18 -1.37 8.78
CA ASN A 404 -3.59 -1.63 8.41
C ASN A 404 -3.78 -2.00 6.93
N CYS A 405 -2.68 -2.06 6.18
CA CYS A 405 -2.68 -2.20 4.74
C CYS A 405 -2.52 -3.66 4.39
N ASN A 406 -3.63 -4.37 4.30
CA ASN A 406 -3.67 -5.77 3.87
C ASN A 406 -3.01 -5.93 2.49
N ASP A 407 -2.52 -7.12 2.17
CA ASP A 407 -1.90 -7.46 0.88
C ASP A 407 -2.84 -7.33 -0.35
N GLU A 408 -4.06 -6.84 -0.15
CA GLU A 408 -4.93 -6.34 -1.21
C GLU A 408 -4.65 -4.84 -1.39
N VAL A 409 -3.81 -4.55 -2.39
CA VAL A 409 -3.71 -3.26 -3.07
C VAL A 409 -5.13 -2.70 -3.29
N GLY A 410 -5.47 -1.56 -2.68
CA GLY A 410 -6.80 -0.93 -2.82
C GLY A 410 -7.45 -0.38 -1.54
N THR A 411 -6.80 -0.42 -0.37
CA THR A 411 -7.26 0.38 0.78
C THR A 411 -6.66 1.78 0.66
N TYR A 412 -7.49 2.80 0.45
CA TYR A 412 -7.03 4.18 0.24
C TYR A 412 -6.25 4.75 1.43
N GLU A 413 -6.60 4.32 2.65
CA GLU A 413 -5.88 4.65 3.90
C GLU A 413 -4.39 4.23 3.92
N CYS A 414 -3.99 3.43 2.94
CA CYS A 414 -2.67 2.83 2.83
C CYS A 414 -1.81 3.38 1.72
N LEU A 415 -2.38 4.23 0.88
CA LEU A 415 -1.60 4.99 -0.08
C LEU A 415 -0.71 5.98 0.68
N ARG A 416 0.49 6.21 0.17
CA ARG A 416 1.31 7.32 0.67
C ARG A 416 0.56 8.62 0.47
N LYS A 417 0.79 9.59 1.35
CA LYS A 417 0.14 10.90 1.23
C LYS A 417 0.45 11.59 -0.09
N ASP A 418 1.65 11.35 -0.63
CA ASP A 418 2.10 11.86 -1.92
C ASP A 418 1.81 10.91 -3.08
N ALA A 419 1.18 9.76 -2.85
CA ALA A 419 0.75 8.84 -3.92
C ALA A 419 -0.29 9.51 -4.81
N ARG A 420 -0.23 9.27 -6.12
CA ARG A 420 -1.10 9.92 -7.12
C ARG A 420 -2.56 9.61 -6.88
N LEU A 421 -2.86 8.36 -6.59
CA LEU A 421 -4.22 7.92 -6.27
C LEU A 421 -4.73 8.52 -4.96
N GLN A 422 -3.85 8.76 -3.98
CA GLN A 422 -4.23 9.41 -2.72
C GLN A 422 -4.59 10.88 -2.95
N GLN A 423 -3.77 11.60 -3.71
CA GLN A 423 -4.05 13.01 -4.02
C GLN A 423 -5.34 13.15 -4.83
N PHE A 424 -5.59 12.25 -5.78
CA PHE A 424 -6.84 12.21 -6.54
C PHE A 424 -8.04 11.90 -5.64
N PHE A 425 -7.92 10.89 -4.77
CA PHE A 425 -8.94 10.53 -3.79
C PHE A 425 -9.27 11.71 -2.87
N GLU A 426 -8.26 12.36 -2.30
CA GLU A 426 -8.42 13.50 -1.42
C GLU A 426 -9.16 14.65 -2.10
N ARG A 427 -8.86 14.89 -3.38
CA ARG A 427 -9.44 15.98 -4.17
C ARG A 427 -10.88 15.73 -4.59
N PHE A 428 -11.24 14.50 -4.94
CA PHE A 428 -12.51 14.22 -5.63
C PHE A 428 -13.48 13.31 -4.88
N TRP A 429 -13.03 12.58 -3.85
CA TRP A 429 -13.83 11.52 -3.22
C TRP A 429 -14.14 11.72 -1.74
N THR A 430 -13.47 12.64 -1.05
CA THR A 430 -13.61 12.85 0.41
C THR A 430 -14.98 13.41 0.82
N ASP A 431 -15.71 14.01 -0.10
CA ASP A 431 -17.06 14.55 0.13
C ASP A 431 -18.17 13.47 0.03
N TYR A 432 -17.84 12.24 -0.39
CA TYR A 432 -18.79 11.14 -0.43
C TYR A 432 -18.76 10.32 0.87
N ASP A 433 -19.90 9.70 1.18
CA ASP A 433 -20.04 8.77 2.32
C ASP A 433 -19.16 7.51 2.10
N ASP A 434 -18.43 7.10 3.14
CA ASP A 434 -17.49 5.97 3.15
C ASP A 434 -18.05 4.69 2.52
N ARG A 435 -19.36 4.46 2.63
CA ARG A 435 -20.02 3.27 2.04
C ARG A 435 -20.03 3.25 0.51
N TRP A 436 -19.67 4.36 -0.14
CA TRP A 436 -19.55 4.50 -1.59
C TRP A 436 -18.10 4.50 -2.08
N ILE A 437 -17.12 4.68 -1.19
CA ILE A 437 -15.68 4.68 -1.52
C ILE A 437 -15.24 3.30 -2.04
N ASN A 438 -15.78 2.22 -1.48
CA ASN A 438 -15.63 0.88 -2.06
C ASN A 438 -17.00 0.23 -2.17
N ASN A 439 -17.58 0.30 -3.36
CA ASN A 439 -18.94 -0.13 -3.61
C ASN A 439 -19.04 -1.46 -4.38
N LYS A 440 -17.96 -2.26 -4.42
CA LYS A 440 -17.92 -3.59 -5.11
C LYS A 440 -19.02 -4.57 -4.67
N GLN A 441 -19.59 -4.40 -3.48
CA GLN A 441 -20.68 -5.25 -2.97
C GLN A 441 -22.09 -4.69 -3.26
N LYS A 442 -22.19 -3.50 -3.89
CA LYS A 442 -23.47 -2.91 -4.26
C LYS A 442 -24.04 -3.61 -5.48
N SER A 443 -25.36 -3.69 -5.54
CA SER A 443 -26.05 -4.15 -6.75
C SER A 443 -25.92 -3.11 -7.87
N ASP A 444 -26.01 -3.55 -9.13
CA ASP A 444 -25.99 -2.65 -10.29
C ASP A 444 -26.99 -1.51 -10.14
N LYS A 445 -28.20 -1.79 -9.62
CA LYS A 445 -29.22 -0.75 -9.38
C LYS A 445 -28.77 0.33 -8.39
N GLU A 446 -28.02 -0.05 -7.36
CA GLU A 446 -27.48 0.91 -6.39
C GLU A 446 -26.35 1.74 -7.01
N LEU A 447 -25.48 1.13 -7.81
CA LEU A 447 -24.42 1.82 -8.55
C LEU A 447 -25.00 2.81 -9.56
N THR A 448 -25.95 2.37 -10.39
CA THR A 448 -26.67 3.21 -11.34
C THR A 448 -27.38 4.38 -10.63
N ALA A 449 -28.00 4.12 -9.48
CA ALA A 449 -28.65 5.18 -8.70
C ALA A 449 -27.65 6.20 -8.12
N PHE A 450 -26.47 5.74 -7.68
CA PHE A 450 -25.39 6.61 -7.23
C PHE A 450 -24.84 7.46 -8.38
N TYR A 451 -24.51 6.84 -9.51
CA TYR A 451 -24.08 7.56 -10.70
C TYR A 451 -25.12 8.57 -11.17
N ASN A 452 -26.40 8.20 -11.29
CA ASN A 452 -27.46 9.11 -11.71
C ASN A 452 -27.62 10.32 -10.79
N LYS A 453 -27.29 10.17 -9.49
CA LYS A 453 -27.32 11.28 -8.53
C LYS A 453 -26.13 12.24 -8.73
N TYR A 454 -24.99 11.74 -9.19
CA TYR A 454 -23.71 12.46 -9.30
C TYR A 454 -23.17 12.45 -10.76
N SER A 455 -24.05 12.45 -11.75
CA SER A 455 -23.70 12.21 -13.16
C SER A 455 -22.89 13.34 -13.82
N ASP A 456 -22.96 14.55 -13.25
CA ASP A 456 -22.10 15.68 -13.64
C ASP A 456 -20.68 15.56 -13.05
N GLU A 457 -20.48 14.68 -12.06
CA GLU A 457 -19.22 14.52 -11.35
C GLU A 457 -18.35 13.40 -11.91
N PHE A 458 -18.95 12.27 -12.29
CA PHE A 458 -18.23 11.12 -12.84
C PHE A 458 -18.26 11.09 -14.37
N ILE A 459 -17.14 10.70 -14.99
CA ILE A 459 -17.02 10.57 -16.45
C ILE A 459 -17.94 9.47 -16.99
N SER A 460 -18.07 8.37 -16.25
CA SER A 460 -18.92 7.23 -16.58
C SER A 460 -19.47 6.56 -15.31
N GLU A 461 -20.46 5.69 -15.48
CA GLU A 461 -20.96 4.86 -14.38
C GLU A 461 -19.87 3.94 -13.80
N TYR A 462 -18.95 3.47 -14.65
CA TYR A 462 -17.80 2.66 -14.22
C TYR A 462 -16.85 3.44 -13.30
N ALA A 463 -16.57 4.70 -13.63
CA ALA A 463 -15.78 5.60 -12.78
C ALA A 463 -16.40 5.78 -11.39
N ALA A 464 -17.73 5.78 -11.28
CA ALA A 464 -18.44 5.95 -10.01
C ALA A 464 -18.34 4.74 -9.06
N THR A 465 -17.65 3.67 -9.45
CA THR A 465 -17.57 2.46 -8.61
C THR A 465 -16.55 2.54 -7.50
N ASN A 466 -15.42 3.16 -7.73
CA ASN A 466 -14.46 3.41 -6.66
C ASN A 466 -13.39 4.39 -7.17
N PRO A 467 -12.66 5.06 -6.26
CA PRO A 467 -11.62 6.02 -6.63
C PRO A 467 -10.54 5.48 -7.57
N LYS A 468 -10.18 4.19 -7.45
CA LYS A 468 -9.19 3.55 -8.34
C LYS A 468 -9.70 3.48 -9.78
N GLU A 469 -10.95 3.06 -9.99
CA GLU A 469 -11.54 3.08 -11.34
C GLU A 469 -11.80 4.51 -11.84
N ASP A 470 -12.19 5.45 -10.96
CA ASP A 470 -12.35 6.87 -11.34
C ASP A 470 -11.04 7.48 -11.83
N TYR A 471 -9.93 7.23 -11.12
CA TYR A 471 -8.61 7.67 -11.58
C TYR A 471 -8.30 7.09 -12.95
N ALA A 472 -8.47 5.78 -13.14
CA ALA A 472 -8.10 5.11 -14.38
C ALA A 472 -8.96 5.54 -15.58
N VAL A 473 -10.28 5.73 -15.38
CA VAL A 473 -11.16 6.30 -16.41
C VAL A 473 -10.85 7.77 -16.67
N SER A 474 -10.56 8.54 -15.63
CA SER A 474 -10.21 9.96 -15.79
C SER A 474 -8.89 10.16 -16.52
N PHE A 475 -7.89 9.34 -16.22
CA PHE A 475 -6.61 9.32 -16.92
C PHE A 475 -6.79 8.92 -18.40
N GLU A 476 -7.53 7.86 -18.66
CA GLU A 476 -7.87 7.41 -20.01
C GLU A 476 -8.56 8.51 -20.82
N THR A 477 -9.55 9.17 -20.23
CA THR A 477 -10.25 10.29 -20.86
C THR A 477 -9.34 11.51 -21.04
N PHE A 478 -8.43 11.77 -20.10
CA PHE A 478 -7.40 12.80 -20.24
C PHE A 478 -6.47 12.54 -21.42
N VAL A 479 -6.02 11.30 -21.61
CA VAL A 479 -5.18 10.93 -22.75
C VAL A 479 -5.90 11.19 -24.07
N PHE A 480 -7.17 10.78 -24.19
CA PHE A 480 -7.93 10.91 -25.43
C PHE A 480 -8.80 12.17 -25.55
N SER A 481 -8.55 13.21 -24.74
CA SER A 481 -9.25 14.49 -24.86
C SER A 481 -8.35 15.68 -24.64
N LYS A 482 -8.79 16.85 -25.14
CA LYS A 482 -8.09 18.13 -24.97
C LYS A 482 -8.44 18.78 -23.63
N TYR A 483 -7.55 19.66 -23.17
CA TYR A 483 -7.76 20.49 -21.98
C TYR A 483 -9.11 21.24 -22.04
N LYS A 484 -9.83 21.27 -20.92
CA LYS A 484 -11.14 21.91 -20.80
C LYS A 484 -10.96 23.37 -20.36
N ASN A 485 -10.68 24.26 -21.33
CA ASN A 485 -10.45 25.70 -21.10
C ASN A 485 -11.56 26.45 -20.33
N ASN A 486 -12.77 25.90 -20.28
CA ASN A 486 -13.90 26.46 -19.55
C ASN A 486 -14.62 25.37 -18.76
N ALA A 487 -13.86 24.55 -18.04
CA ALA A 487 -14.42 23.53 -17.15
C ALA A 487 -15.44 24.16 -16.19
N ARG A 488 -16.68 23.70 -16.23
CA ARG A 488 -17.80 24.22 -15.41
C ARG A 488 -18.47 23.15 -14.56
N ILE A 489 -18.16 21.90 -14.83
CA ILE A 489 -18.78 20.73 -14.20
C ILE A 489 -17.70 19.81 -13.63
N PRO A 490 -17.97 19.07 -12.54
CA PRO A 490 -16.89 18.39 -11.82
C PRO A 490 -16.15 17.31 -12.60
N LYS A 491 -16.77 16.66 -13.60
CA LYS A 491 -16.05 15.74 -14.49
C LYS A 491 -14.99 16.41 -15.37
N ASP A 492 -15.16 17.67 -15.76
CA ASP A 492 -14.12 18.40 -16.52
C ASP A 492 -12.91 18.70 -15.62
N PHE A 493 -13.12 18.96 -14.33
CA PHE A 493 -12.03 19.16 -13.37
C PHE A 493 -11.21 17.89 -13.17
N ARG A 494 -11.81 16.69 -13.22
CA ARG A 494 -11.09 15.41 -13.19
C ARG A 494 -10.16 15.23 -14.40
N ILE A 495 -10.58 15.70 -15.58
CA ILE A 495 -9.73 15.67 -16.79
C ILE A 495 -8.59 16.69 -16.67
N ASN A 496 -8.91 17.91 -16.25
CA ASN A 496 -7.91 18.97 -16.12
C ASN A 496 -6.89 18.70 -15.00
N TYR A 497 -7.26 17.90 -13.99
CA TYR A 497 -6.38 17.50 -12.89
C TYR A 497 -5.02 16.97 -13.36
N PHE A 498 -5.01 16.14 -14.40
CA PHE A 498 -3.76 15.55 -14.89
C PHE A 498 -2.82 16.54 -15.54
N TYR A 499 -3.31 17.73 -15.94
CA TYR A 499 -2.44 18.81 -16.40
C TYR A 499 -1.72 19.52 -15.24
N ASP A 500 -2.07 19.26 -13.97
CA ASP A 500 -1.31 19.65 -12.77
C ASP A 500 -0.11 18.71 -12.52
N ASP A 501 -0.02 17.55 -13.20
CA ASP A 501 1.06 16.58 -13.05
C ASP A 501 1.90 16.52 -14.35
N GLU A 502 3.09 17.11 -14.31
CA GLU A 502 3.98 17.24 -15.46
C GLU A 502 4.35 15.89 -16.09
N GLU A 503 4.56 14.85 -15.26
CA GLU A 503 4.90 13.49 -15.71
C GLU A 503 3.71 12.89 -16.48
N MET A 504 2.48 13.14 -16.03
CA MET A 504 1.27 12.65 -16.72
C MET A 504 1.04 13.36 -18.06
N VAL A 505 1.38 14.64 -18.18
CA VAL A 505 1.31 15.38 -19.45
C VAL A 505 2.32 14.86 -20.46
N TYR A 506 3.56 14.59 -20.01
CA TYR A 506 4.56 13.94 -20.84
C TYR A 506 4.13 12.53 -21.28
N LEU A 507 3.63 11.73 -20.34
CA LEU A 507 3.16 10.38 -20.60
C LEU A 507 2.02 10.38 -21.63
N ARG A 508 1.03 11.27 -21.49
CA ARG A 508 -0.05 11.44 -22.47
C ARG A 508 0.51 11.65 -23.88
N MET A 509 1.47 12.57 -24.04
CA MET A 509 2.10 12.82 -25.33
C MET A 509 2.76 11.55 -25.89
N LYS A 510 3.54 10.83 -25.06
CA LYS A 510 4.21 9.58 -25.49
C LYS A 510 3.20 8.49 -25.89
N LEU A 511 2.15 8.27 -25.10
CA LEU A 511 1.11 7.30 -25.40
C LEU A 511 0.44 7.59 -26.75
N LEU A 512 0.05 8.85 -26.99
CA LEU A 512 -0.58 9.27 -28.25
C LEU A 512 0.37 9.16 -29.43
N LYS A 513 1.64 9.55 -29.27
CA LYS A 513 2.68 9.39 -30.29
C LYS A 513 2.86 7.93 -30.67
N ASN A 514 2.97 7.04 -29.68
CA ASN A 514 3.22 5.62 -29.91
C ASN A 514 2.00 4.97 -30.59
N LEU A 515 0.78 5.27 -30.14
CA LEU A 515 -0.45 4.83 -30.79
C LEU A 515 -0.55 5.31 -32.25
N TRP A 516 -0.26 6.59 -32.49
CA TRP A 516 -0.22 7.14 -33.84
C TRP A 516 0.84 6.44 -34.70
N THR A 517 2.03 6.16 -34.15
CA THR A 517 3.10 5.47 -34.88
C THR A 517 2.64 4.08 -35.32
N ILE A 518 2.04 3.30 -34.43
CA ILE A 518 1.46 1.98 -34.73
C ILE A 518 0.47 2.07 -35.89
N GLU A 519 -0.45 3.03 -35.84
CA GLU A 519 -1.50 3.17 -36.86
C GLU A 519 -1.02 3.80 -38.17
N SER A 520 0.08 4.54 -38.14
CA SER A 520 0.71 5.11 -39.33
C SER A 520 1.58 4.09 -40.09
N GLU A 521 2.03 3.04 -39.41
CA GLU A 521 2.87 1.97 -39.97
C GLU A 521 2.06 0.71 -40.36
N SER A 522 0.82 0.58 -39.89
CA SER A 522 -0.13 -0.50 -40.23
C SER A 522 -0.82 -0.29 -41.57
#